data_AF-X1RWK7-F1
#
_entry.id   AF-X1RWK7-F1
#
_cell.length_a   1.000
_cell.length_b   1.000
_cell.length_c   1.000
_cell.angle_alpha   90.00
_cell.angle_beta   90.00
_cell.angle_gamma   90.00
#
_symmetry.space_group_name_H-M   'P 1'
#
loop_
_entity.id
_entity.type
_entity.pdbx_description
1 polymer ?
#
loop_
_entity_poly.entity_id
_entity_poly.type
_entity_poly.pdbx_seq_one_letter_code
_entity_poly.pdbx_strand_id
1 'polypeptide(L)' 'KQKSKTILKGIPRWAEGVRIAEPDMIKGMEGVVKVLEGITLPERFPTGDPRNIKRVEVIQQALHNWKIGK' A
#
# COMPACT_ATOMS: atom_id res chain seq x y z
N LYS A 1 11.60 23.09 26.99
CA LYS A 1 10.53 24.08 26.65
C LYS A 1 10.39 24.37 25.14
N GLN A 2 11.48 24.47 24.37
CA GLN A 2 11.40 24.66 22.89
C GLN A 2 11.03 23.36 22.13
N LYS A 3 11.63 22.22 22.50
CA LYS A 3 11.38 20.91 21.86
C LYS A 3 9.88 20.54 21.78
N SER A 4 9.11 20.74 22.85
CA SER A 4 7.67 20.47 22.87
C SER A 4 6.87 21.41 21.98
N LYS A 5 7.23 22.70 21.90
CA LYS A 5 6.58 23.67 21.00
C LYS A 5 6.85 23.37 19.53
N THR A 6 8.03 22.86 19.18
CA THR A 6 8.36 22.47 17.80
C THR A 6 7.56 21.25 17.35
N ILE A 7 7.45 20.23 18.20
CA ILE A 7 6.68 19.00 17.91
C ILE A 7 5.18 19.31 17.78
N LEU A 8 4.62 20.08 18.72
CA LEU A 8 3.18 20.39 18.77
C LEU A 8 2.70 21.36 17.70
N LYS A 9 3.58 22.17 17.08
CA LYS A 9 3.18 23.10 15.98
C LYS A 9 3.08 22.40 14.63
N GLY A 10 3.70 21.23 14.50
CA GLY A 10 3.61 20.38 13.32
C GLY A 10 2.33 19.56 13.34
N ILE A 11 2.14 18.74 14.38
CA ILE A 11 1.09 17.71 14.50
C ILE A 11 -0.33 18.17 14.07
N PRO A 12 -0.85 19.35 14.49
CA PRO A 12 -2.20 19.78 14.14
C PRO A 12 -2.42 19.99 12.63
N ARG A 13 -1.36 20.33 11.87
CA ARG A 13 -1.46 20.51 10.41
C ARG A 13 -1.58 19.19 9.65
N TRP A 14 -1.15 18.09 10.24
CA TRP A 14 -1.05 16.82 9.51
C TRP A 14 -2.41 16.15 9.37
N ALA A 15 -3.24 16.15 10.42
CA ALA A 15 -4.55 15.50 10.36
C ALA A 15 -5.45 16.10 9.27
N GLU A 16 -5.49 17.43 9.16
CA GLU A 16 -6.30 18.10 8.14
C GLU A 16 -5.75 17.87 6.72
N GLY A 17 -4.42 17.91 6.56
CA GLY A 17 -3.78 17.60 5.28
C GLY A 17 -4.02 16.15 4.83
N VAL A 18 -3.97 15.19 5.77
CA VAL A 18 -4.28 13.78 5.50
C VAL A 18 -5.74 13.60 5.10
N ARG A 19 -6.67 14.26 5.81
CA ARG A 19 -8.10 14.21 5.50
C ARG A 19 -8.43 14.77 4.11
N ILE A 20 -7.76 15.84 3.71
CA ILE A 20 -7.91 16.43 2.36
C ILE A 20 -7.29 15.53 1.29
N ALA A 21 -6.16 14.88 1.58
CA ALA A 21 -5.46 14.02 0.63
C ALA A 21 -6.05 12.60 0.53
N GLU A 22 -6.93 12.21 1.44
CA GLU A 22 -7.55 10.87 1.47
C GLU A 22 -8.24 10.51 0.14
N PRO A 23 -9.08 11.36 -0.48
CA PRO A 23 -9.70 11.04 -1.78
C PRO A 23 -8.68 10.86 -2.90
N ASP A 24 -7.62 11.68 -2.93
CA ASP A 24 -6.56 11.58 -3.94
C ASP A 24 -5.75 10.29 -3.78
N MET A 25 -5.47 9.89 -2.54
CA MET A 25 -4.84 8.62 -2.23
C MET A 25 -5.73 7.44 -2.65
N ILE A 26 -7.03 7.47 -2.30
CA ILE A 26 -7.98 6.42 -2.69
C ILE A 26 -8.01 6.28 -4.21
N LYS A 27 -8.16 7.40 -4.93
CA LYS A 27 -8.18 7.43 -6.39
C LYS A 27 -6.87 6.93 -7.02
N GLY A 28 -5.73 7.31 -6.44
CA GLY A 28 -4.41 6.85 -6.89
C GLY A 28 -4.20 5.35 -6.70
N MET A 29 -4.75 4.78 -5.61
CA MET A 29 -4.60 3.38 -5.24
C MET A 29 -5.68 2.47 -5.82
N GLU A 30 -6.81 3.00 -6.27
CA GLU A 30 -7.97 2.23 -6.74
C GLU A 30 -7.58 1.17 -7.79
N GLY A 31 -6.70 1.52 -8.74
CA GLY A 31 -6.22 0.58 -9.75
C GLY A 31 -5.36 -0.55 -9.18
N VAL A 32 -4.52 -0.25 -8.19
CA VAL A 32 -3.71 -1.26 -7.49
C VAL A 32 -4.61 -2.21 -6.70
N VAL A 33 -5.60 -1.66 -5.99
CA VAL A 33 -6.55 -2.44 -5.18
C VAL A 33 -7.35 -3.39 -6.08
N LYS A 34 -7.90 -2.91 -7.20
CA LYS A 34 -8.64 -3.76 -8.16
C LYS A 34 -7.81 -4.92 -8.70
N VAL A 35 -6.52 -4.69 -8.98
CA VAL A 35 -5.62 -5.76 -9.42
C VAL A 35 -5.45 -6.80 -8.31
N LEU A 36 -5.18 -6.36 -7.09
CA LEU A 36 -4.97 -7.25 -5.94
C LEU A 36 -6.23 -8.06 -5.58
N GLU A 37 -7.41 -7.46 -5.69
CA GLU A 37 -8.70 -8.13 -5.46
C GLU A 37 -8.97 -9.26 -6.46
N GLY A 38 -8.45 -9.15 -7.69
CA GLY A 38 -8.61 -10.17 -8.73
C GLY A 38 -7.60 -11.32 -8.67
N ILE A 39 -6.59 -11.25 -7.79
CA ILE A 39 -5.53 -12.26 -7.75
C ILE A 39 -5.98 -13.48 -6.95
N THR A 40 -5.88 -14.65 -7.59
CA THR A 40 -5.94 -15.93 -6.88
C THR A 40 -4.54 -16.30 -6.39
N LEU A 41 -4.35 -16.35 -5.07
CA LEU A 41 -3.06 -16.70 -4.48
C LEU A 41 -2.89 -18.22 -4.36
N PRO A 42 -1.70 -18.76 -4.68
CA PRO A 42 -1.41 -20.18 -4.54
C PRO A 42 -1.39 -20.59 -3.05
N GLU A 43 -1.46 -21.89 -2.77
CA GLU A 43 -1.54 -22.45 -1.42
C GLU A 43 -0.50 -21.83 -0.45
N ARG A 44 -0.93 -21.56 0.78
CA ARG A 44 -0.05 -21.03 1.83
C ARG A 44 0.56 -22.19 2.62
N PHE A 45 1.88 -22.25 2.64
CA PHE A 45 2.67 -23.25 3.36
C PHE A 45 3.11 -22.71 4.74
N PRO A 46 3.69 -23.56 5.62
CA PRO A 46 4.19 -23.12 6.92
C PRO A 46 5.11 -21.91 6.86
N THR A 47 5.15 -21.11 7.92
CA THR A 47 6.01 -19.93 8.02
C THR A 47 7.47 -20.32 7.77
N GLY A 48 8.11 -19.65 6.81
CA GLY A 48 9.51 -19.94 6.41
C GLY A 48 9.67 -20.94 5.26
N ASP A 49 8.59 -21.58 4.79
CA ASP A 49 8.68 -22.45 3.60
C ASP A 49 9.01 -21.62 2.34
N PRO A 50 10.07 -21.96 1.57
CA PRO A 50 10.44 -21.25 0.35
C PRO A 50 9.32 -21.17 -0.70
N ARG A 51 8.37 -22.11 -0.72
CA ARG A 51 7.24 -22.12 -1.65
C ARG A 51 6.31 -20.92 -1.45
N ASN A 52 6.30 -20.30 -0.27
CA ASN A 52 5.53 -19.08 -0.03
C ASN A 52 6.02 -17.90 -0.89
N ILE A 53 7.26 -17.92 -1.40
CA ILE A 53 7.78 -16.90 -2.32
C ILE A 53 6.95 -16.85 -3.61
N LYS A 54 6.39 -17.99 -4.05
CA LYS A 54 5.54 -18.05 -5.25
C LYS A 54 4.30 -17.16 -5.11
N ARG A 55 3.79 -16.94 -3.89
CA ARG A 55 2.68 -16.02 -3.64
C ARG A 55 3.10 -14.57 -3.90
N VAL A 56 4.31 -14.20 -3.52
CA VAL A 56 4.89 -12.87 -3.76
C VAL A 56 5.15 -12.66 -5.25
N GLU A 57 5.66 -13.69 -5.94
CA GLU A 57 5.90 -13.67 -7.38
C GLU A 57 4.61 -13.39 -8.17
N VAL A 58 3.50 -14.07 -7.85
CA VAL A 58 2.20 -13.84 -8.50
C VAL A 58 1.71 -12.41 -8.31
N ILE A 59 1.84 -11.87 -7.08
CA ILE A 59 1.46 -10.48 -6.78
C ILE A 59 2.32 -9.51 -7.60
N GLN A 60 3.64 -9.73 -7.61
CA GLN A 60 4.57 -8.87 -8.32
C GLN A 60 4.30 -8.87 -9.83
N GLN A 61 4.08 -10.04 -10.42
CA GLN A 61 3.79 -10.15 -11.86
C GLN A 61 2.48 -9.45 -12.22
N ALA A 62 1.42 -9.61 -11.41
CA ALA A 62 0.14 -8.96 -11.64
C ALA A 62 0.27 -7.42 -11.60
N LEU A 63 0.96 -6.89 -10.59
CA LEU A 63 1.19 -5.45 -10.46
C LEU A 63 2.12 -4.90 -11.55
N HIS A 64 3.15 -5.66 -11.93
CA HIS A 64 4.08 -5.30 -13.00
C HIS A 64 3.37 -5.22 -14.36
N ASN A 65 2.58 -6.24 -14.69
CA ASN A 65 1.78 -6.28 -15.91
C ASN A 65 0.78 -5.12 -15.97
N TRP A 66 0.10 -4.83 -14.86
CA TRP A 66 -0.79 -3.68 -14.76
C TRP A 66 -0.06 -2.35 -14.95
N LYS A 67 1.14 -2.20 -14.41
CA LYS A 67 1.94 -0.97 -14.55
C LYS A 67 2.43 -0.75 -15.98
N ILE A 68 2.85 -1.80 -16.67
CA ILE A 68 3.40 -1.71 -18.04
C ILE A 68 2.30 -1.63 -19.09
N GLY A 69 1.17 -2.29 -18.88
CA GLY A 69 0.02 -2.24 -19.78
C GLY A 69 -0.81 -0.96 -19.68
N LYS A 70 -0.36 0.02 -18.88
CA LYS A 70 -1.01 1.31 -18.67
C LYS A 70 -0.32 2.38 -19.50
#